data_AF-A0A7W8MG69-F1
#
_entry.id   AF-A0A7W8MG69-F1
#
_cell.length_a   1.000
_cell.length_b   1.000
_cell.length_c   1.000
_cell.angle_alpha   90.00
_cell.angle_beta   90.00
_cell.angle_gamma   90.00
#
_symmetry.space_group_name_H-M   'P 1'
#
loop_
_entity.id
_entity.type
_entity.pdbx_description
1 polymer ?
#
loop_
_entity_poly.entity_id
_entity_poly.type
_entity_poly.pdbx_seq_one_letter_code
_entity_poly.pdbx_strand_id
1 'polypeptide(L)'
;MSIDVKLNEGLRRASVTVLPGPQTKTVADAVLGLTTKRPALGGWDWIIDIRNPHVQATLEEIESIAAAFNAATSQQSYTIFISNDPGTYDRCALLGPKFVRRRHLVATSMAEALSLLPINMQSI
;
A
#
# COMPACT_ATOMS: atom_id res chain seq x y z
N MET A 1 -5.31 16.15 10.15
CA MET A 1 -4.79 15.18 9.16
C MET A 1 -5.16 13.79 9.65
N SER A 2 -5.91 13.04 8.84
CA SER A 2 -6.36 11.67 9.18
C SER A 2 -5.42 10.57 8.70
N ILE A 3 -4.35 10.92 7.99
CA ILE A 3 -3.39 9.98 7.42
C ILE A 3 -1.98 10.53 7.62
N ASP A 4 -1.08 9.69 8.11
CA ASP A 4 0.37 9.89 8.12
C ASP A 4 1.01 9.17 6.93
N VAL A 5 1.99 9.80 6.28
CA VAL A 5 2.71 9.23 5.14
C VAL A 5 4.21 9.35 5.39
N LYS A 6 4.91 8.23 5.25
CA LYS A 6 6.38 8.16 5.34
C LYS A 6 6.96 7.50 4.10
N LEU A 7 7.99 8.12 3.54
CA LEU A 7 8.75 7.57 2.42
C LEU A 7 10.15 7.22 2.90
N ASN A 8 10.57 5.99 2.63
CA ASN A 8 11.94 5.53 2.85
C ASN A 8 12.58 5.28 1.49
N GLU A 9 13.36 6.26 1.04
CA GLU A 9 14.06 6.22 -0.26
C GLU A 9 15.05 5.07 -0.34
N GLY A 10 15.83 4.84 0.72
CA GLY A 10 16.89 3.81 0.74
C GLY A 10 16.35 2.39 0.60
N LEU A 11 15.13 2.15 1.08
CA LEU A 11 14.43 0.87 0.96
C LEU A 11 13.40 0.85 -0.17
N ARG A 12 13.23 1.95 -0.90
CA ARG A 12 12.14 2.15 -1.88
C ARG A 12 10.79 1.69 -1.32
N ARG A 13 10.42 2.25 -0.17
CA ARG A 13 9.22 1.88 0.57
C ARG A 13 8.38 3.10 0.96
N ALA A 14 7.08 2.99 0.76
CA ALA A 14 6.10 3.95 1.24
C ALA A 14 5.28 3.33 2.39
N SER A 15 4.98 4.13 3.41
CA SER A 15 4.08 3.75 4.50
C SER A 15 2.97 4.78 4.61
N VAL A 16 1.74 4.29 4.66
CA VAL A 16 0.53 5.09 4.86
C VAL A 16 -0.14 4.58 6.12
N THR A 17 -0.44 5.45 7.08
CA THR A 17 -1.08 5.08 8.33
C THR A 17 -2.31 5.92 8.55
N VAL A 18 -3.47 5.27 8.68
CA VAL A 18 -4.71 5.94 9.07
C VAL A 18 -4.61 6.28 10.56
N LEU A 19 -4.72 7.57 10.88
CA LEU A 19 -4.71 8.08 12.25
C LEU A 19 -6.13 8.07 12.84
N PRO A 20 -6.28 7.96 14.17
CA PRO A 20 -7.58 8.13 14.82
C PRO A 20 -8.17 9.53 14.57
N GLY A 21 -9.47 9.61 14.29
CA GLY A 21 -10.19 10.88 14.14
C GLY A 21 -10.97 11.01 12.82
N PRO A 22 -11.63 12.15 12.60
CA PRO A 22 -12.42 12.37 11.39
C PRO A 22 -11.53 12.36 10.15
N GLN A 23 -11.96 11.63 9.12
CA GLN A 23 -11.20 11.51 7.88
C GLN A 23 -11.35 12.76 7.03
N THR A 24 -10.23 13.45 6.76
CA THR A 24 -10.16 14.58 5.82
C THR A 24 -9.60 14.15 4.46
N LYS A 25 -9.03 12.94 4.38
CA LYS A 25 -8.43 12.35 3.20
C LYS A 25 -8.52 10.83 3.29
N THR A 26 -8.86 10.16 2.19
CA THR A 26 -8.91 8.69 2.13
C THR A 26 -7.54 8.09 1.84
N VAL A 27 -7.39 6.78 2.08
CA VAL A 27 -6.18 6.05 1.70
C VAL A 27 -5.98 6.09 0.19
N ALA A 28 -7.06 5.94 -0.59
CA ALA A 28 -7.03 5.99 -2.04
C ALA A 28 -6.51 7.35 -2.55
N ASP A 29 -7.04 8.47 -2.02
CA ASP A 29 -6.57 9.82 -2.33
C ASP A 29 -5.09 10.01 -1.98
N ALA A 30 -4.63 9.38 -0.89
CA ALA A 30 -3.24 9.45 -0.47
C ALA A 30 -2.33 8.72 -1.46
N VAL A 31 -2.68 7.48 -1.82
CA VAL A 31 -1.91 6.68 -2.79
C VAL A 31 -1.89 7.36 -4.16
N LEU A 32 -3.06 7.71 -4.71
CA LEU A 32 -3.17 8.35 -6.02
C LEU A 32 -2.42 9.68 -6.07
N GLY A 33 -2.61 10.55 -5.07
CA GLY A 33 -1.92 11.83 -5.01
C GLY A 33 -0.41 11.70 -4.97
N LEU A 34 0.13 10.65 -4.33
CA LEU A 34 1.56 10.37 -4.30
C LEU A 34 2.05 9.84 -5.65
N THR A 35 1.37 8.87 -6.24
CA THR A 35 1.78 8.26 -7.51
C THR A 35 1.60 9.21 -8.70
N THR A 36 0.62 10.10 -8.68
CA THR A 36 0.47 11.15 -9.70
C THR A 36 1.63 12.14 -9.64
N LYS A 37 2.03 12.56 -8.44
CA LYS A 37 3.17 13.49 -8.26
C LYS A 37 4.51 12.82 -8.53
N ARG A 38 4.65 11.54 -8.20
CA ARG A 38 5.87 10.75 -8.38
C ARG A 38 5.54 9.33 -8.85
N PRO A 39 5.41 9.12 -10.17
CA PRO A 39 5.01 7.82 -10.74
C PRO A 39 5.91 6.64 -10.33
N ALA A 40 7.20 6.88 -10.07
CA ALA A 40 8.13 5.85 -9.63
C ALA A 40 7.74 5.17 -8.30
N LEU A 41 6.93 5.83 -7.45
CA LEU A 41 6.41 5.25 -6.20
C LEU A 41 5.47 4.08 -6.47
N GLY A 42 4.88 3.97 -7.67
CA GLY A 42 4.04 2.83 -8.02
C GLY A 42 4.80 1.50 -8.07
N GLY A 43 6.12 1.54 -8.22
CA GLY A 43 7.02 0.38 -8.23
C GLY A 43 7.77 0.16 -6.92
N TRP A 44 7.32 0.78 -5.82
CA TRP A 44 7.90 0.63 -4.49
C TRP A 44 7.11 -0.39 -3.66
N ASP A 45 7.67 -0.82 -2.53
CA ASP A 45 6.87 -1.54 -1.54
C ASP A 45 5.97 -0.56 -0.78
N TRP A 46 4.74 -0.96 -0.51
CA TRP A 46 3.77 -0.17 0.24
C TRP A 46 3.34 -0.91 1.49
N ILE A 47 3.34 -0.22 2.62
CA ILE A 47 2.73 -0.70 3.86
C ILE A 47 1.58 0.26 4.20
N ILE A 48 0.37 -0.27 4.32
CA ILE A 48 -0.84 0.51 4.51
C ILE A 48 -1.51 0.06 5.80
N ASP A 49 -1.37 0.86 6.86
CA ASP A 49 -2.00 0.60 8.15
C ASP A 49 -3.42 1.18 8.20
N ILE A 50 -4.38 0.27 8.20
CA ILE A 50 -5.82 0.53 8.11
C ILE A 50 -6.58 -0.04 9.31
N ARG A 51 -5.88 -0.27 10.44
CA ARG A 51 -6.50 -0.77 11.68
C ARG A 51 -7.50 0.22 12.28
N ASN A 52 -7.34 1.51 12.00
CA ASN A 52 -8.32 2.54 12.37
C ASN A 52 -9.46 2.61 11.34
N PRO A 53 -10.67 3.05 11.76
CA PRO A 53 -11.81 3.21 10.85
C PRO A 53 -11.45 4.05 9.63
N HIS A 54 -11.80 3.55 8.44
CA HIS A 54 -11.51 4.21 7.18
C HIS A 54 -12.56 3.97 6.12
N VAL A 55 -12.65 4.92 5.20
CA VAL A 55 -13.43 4.78 3.98
C VAL A 55 -12.75 3.75 3.09
N GLN A 56 -13.50 2.73 2.68
CA GLN A 56 -13.04 1.73 1.72
C GLN A 56 -12.91 2.38 0.34
N ALA A 57 -11.87 2.00 -0.40
CA ALA A 57 -11.72 2.43 -1.78
C ALA A 57 -12.85 1.86 -2.64
N THR A 58 -13.42 2.71 -3.49
CA THR A 58 -14.35 2.33 -4.55
C THR A 58 -13.64 1.49 -5.63
N LEU A 59 -14.42 0.81 -6.47
CA LEU A 59 -13.86 0.05 -7.59
C LEU A 59 -13.06 0.93 -8.56
N GLU A 60 -13.57 2.13 -8.87
CA GLU A 60 -12.91 3.10 -9.76
C GLU A 60 -11.57 3.58 -9.18
N GLU A 61 -11.51 3.84 -7.87
CA GLU A 61 -10.26 4.20 -7.19
C GLU A 61 -9.27 3.04 -7.22
N ILE A 62 -9.71 1.80 -6.99
CA ILE A 62 -8.85 0.62 -7.08
C ILE A 62 -8.27 0.48 -8.50
N GLU A 63 -9.08 0.71 -9.52
CA GLU A 63 -8.64 0.65 -10.93
C GLU A 63 -7.63 1.76 -11.26
N SER A 64 -7.86 2.97 -10.75
CA SER A 64 -6.93 4.09 -10.90
C SER A 64 -5.60 3.82 -10.19
N ILE A 65 -5.63 3.26 -8.98
CA ILE A 65 -4.44 2.88 -8.23
C ILE A 65 -3.69 1.74 -8.94
N ALA A 66 -4.41 0.75 -9.47
CA ALA A 66 -3.84 -0.33 -10.26
C ALA A 66 -3.14 0.20 -11.52
N ALA A 67 -3.78 1.10 -12.27
CA ALA A 67 -3.17 1.73 -13.43
C ALA A 67 -1.89 2.50 -13.06
N ALA A 68 -1.92 3.28 -11.99
CA ALA A 68 -0.76 4.05 -11.52
C ALA A 68 0.40 3.13 -11.08
N PHE A 69 0.12 2.03 -10.39
CA PHE A 69 1.13 1.05 -9.98
C PHE A 69 1.67 0.25 -11.18
N ASN A 70 0.82 -0.15 -12.11
CA ASN A 70 1.21 -0.93 -13.30
C ASN A 70 2.04 -0.10 -14.29
N ALA A 71 1.86 1.22 -14.32
CA ALA A 71 2.67 2.12 -15.13
C ALA A 71 4.13 2.23 -14.63
N ALA A 72 4.39 1.90 -13.36
CA ALA A 72 5.73 1.97 -12.79
C ALA A 72 6.55 0.72 -13.15
N THR A 73 7.79 0.94 -13.62
CA THR A 73 8.70 -0.18 -13.92
C THR A 73 9.20 -0.82 -12.61
N SER A 74 8.77 -2.06 -12.35
CA SER A 74 9.29 -2.90 -11.27
C SER A 74 9.42 -4.38 -11.70
N GLN A 75 10.32 -5.11 -11.06
CA GLN A 75 10.46 -6.56 -11.23
C GLN A 75 9.38 -7.31 -10.43
N GLN A 76 9.27 -6.98 -9.14
CA GLN A 76 8.21 -7.44 -8.23
C GLN A 76 8.12 -6.43 -7.08
N SER A 77 6.91 -6.02 -6.70
CA SER A 77 6.65 -5.14 -5.54
C SER A 77 5.61 -5.74 -4.61
N TYR A 78 5.50 -5.20 -3.39
CA TYR A 78 4.55 -5.68 -2.40
C TYR A 78 3.68 -4.55 -1.87
N THR A 79 2.40 -4.84 -1.63
CA THR A 79 1.53 -4.01 -0.79
C THR A 79 1.10 -4.85 0.40
N ILE A 80 1.40 -4.37 1.60
CA ILE A 80 1.02 -5.04 2.83
C ILE A 80 0.01 -4.18 3.57
N PHE A 81 -1.18 -4.73 3.80
CA PHE A 81 -2.19 -4.10 4.62
C PHE A 81 -2.02 -4.54 6.07
N ILE A 82 -1.90 -3.59 6.99
CA ILE A 82 -1.96 -3.89 8.42
C ILE A 82 -3.42 -3.75 8.86
N SER A 83 -4.03 -4.86 9.26
CA SER A 83 -5.45 -4.94 9.61
C SER A 83 -5.69 -6.05 10.63
N ASN A 84 -6.69 -5.84 11.49
CA ASN A 84 -7.21 -6.86 12.40
C ASN A 84 -8.53 -7.46 11.88
N ASP A 85 -9.06 -6.97 10.74
CA ASP A 85 -10.28 -7.50 10.12
C ASP A 85 -9.95 -8.73 9.26
N PRO A 86 -10.45 -9.93 9.59
CA PRO A 86 -10.25 -11.14 8.81
C PRO A 86 -10.69 -11.00 7.35
N GLY A 87 -11.73 -10.21 7.06
CA GLY A 87 -12.20 -9.96 5.69
C GLY A 87 -11.19 -9.23 4.81
N THR A 88 -10.12 -8.68 5.38
CA THR A 88 -9.03 -8.04 4.62
C THR A 88 -8.28 -9.03 3.75
N TYR A 89 -8.15 -10.29 4.18
CA TYR A 89 -7.47 -11.33 3.40
C TYR A 89 -8.20 -11.60 2.08
N ASP A 90 -9.52 -11.80 2.14
CA ASP A 90 -10.35 -12.04 0.96
C ASP A 90 -10.32 -10.85 0.00
N ARG A 91 -10.41 -9.63 0.54
CA ARG A 91 -10.32 -8.40 -0.27
C ARG A 91 -8.96 -8.28 -0.96
N CYS A 92 -7.86 -8.63 -0.29
CA CYS A 92 -6.52 -8.60 -0.89
C CYS A 92 -6.38 -9.61 -2.03
N ALA A 93 -6.97 -10.80 -1.90
CA ALA A 93 -6.96 -11.80 -2.96
C ALA A 93 -7.64 -11.29 -4.25
N LEU A 94 -8.72 -10.52 -4.10
CA LEU A 94 -9.44 -9.91 -5.24
C LEU A 94 -8.62 -8.82 -5.96
N LEU A 95 -7.60 -8.24 -5.31
CA LEU A 95 -6.72 -7.25 -5.94
C LEU A 95 -5.68 -7.90 -6.86
N GLY A 96 -5.27 -9.14 -6.58
CA GLY A 96 -4.19 -9.84 -7.31
C GLY A 96 -4.26 -9.72 -8.83
N PRO A 97 -5.41 -9.98 -9.48
CA PRO A 97 -5.55 -9.88 -10.94
C PRO A 97 -5.38 -8.47 -11.52
N LYS A 98 -5.62 -7.40 -10.75
CA LYS A 98 -5.57 -6.01 -11.24
C LYS A 98 -4.17 -5.42 -11.21
N PHE A 99 -3.28 -5.93 -10.35
CA PHE A 99 -1.96 -5.35 -10.14
C PHE A 99 -0.84 -6.26 -10.66
N VAL A 100 -0.22 -5.83 -11.75
CA VAL A 100 0.84 -6.56 -12.44
C VAL A 100 2.11 -6.50 -11.60
N ARG A 101 2.77 -7.66 -11.41
CA ARG A 101 4.03 -7.79 -10.65
C ARG A 101 3.95 -7.25 -9.22
N ARG A 102 2.76 -7.28 -8.61
CA ARG A 102 2.55 -6.85 -7.23
C ARG A 102 1.79 -7.90 -6.44
N ARG A 103 2.30 -8.22 -5.25
CA ARG A 103 1.65 -9.13 -4.31
C ARG A 103 0.98 -8.31 -3.20
N HIS A 104 -0.25 -8.67 -2.86
CA HIS A 104 -0.98 -8.09 -1.74
C HIS A 104 -0.95 -9.08 -0.58
N LEU A 105 -0.49 -8.63 0.58
CA LEU A 105 -0.39 -9.42 1.80
C LEU A 105 -1.10 -8.67 2.94
N VAL A 106 -1.42 -9.41 3.99
CA VAL A 106 -2.02 -8.86 5.21
C VAL A 106 -1.14 -9.21 6.39
N ALA A 107 -0.97 -8.25 7.28
CA ALA A 107 -0.30 -8.38 8.56
C ALA A 107 -1.18 -7.77 9.67
N THR A 108 -0.89 -8.10 10.92
CA THR A 108 -1.57 -7.55 12.11
C THR A 108 -0.75 -6.45 12.80
N SER A 109 0.53 -6.33 12.47
CA SER A 109 1.44 -5.34 13.03
C SER A 109 2.46 -4.82 12.01
N MET A 110 3.10 -3.69 12.34
CA MET A 110 4.21 -3.15 11.55
C MET A 110 5.39 -4.12 11.53
N ALA A 111 5.71 -4.77 12.65
CA ALA A 111 6.81 -5.73 12.72
C ALA A 111 6.57 -6.91 11.77
N GLU A 112 5.36 -7.46 11.79
CA GLU A 112 4.97 -8.54 10.88
C GLU A 112 5.00 -8.08 9.41
N ALA A 113 4.44 -6.90 9.11
CA ALA A 113 4.50 -6.35 7.75
C ALA A 113 5.93 -6.22 7.23
N LEU A 114 6.86 -5.78 8.08
CA LEU A 114 8.27 -5.69 7.70
C LEU A 114 8.91 -7.07 7.47
N SER A 115 8.50 -8.10 8.22
CA SER A 115 9.01 -9.47 8.07
C SER A 115 8.51 -10.18 6.80
N LEU A 116 7.36 -9.76 6.27
CA LEU A 116 6.77 -10.30 5.04
C LEU A 116 7.40 -9.73 3.76
N LEU A 117 8.09 -8.60 3.86
CA LEU A 117 8.83 -8.05 2.73
C LEU A 117 10.12 -8.85 2.54
N PRO A 118 10.53 -9.11 1.29
CA PRO A 118 11.82 -9.73 1.05
C PRO A 118 12.90 -8.86 1.72
N ILE A 119 13.79 -9.52 2.46
CA ILE A 119 15.00 -8.86 2.93
C ILE A 119 15.75 -8.48 1.66
N ASN A 120 15.80 -7.19 1.35
CA ASN A 120 16.73 -6.69 0.36
C ASN A 120 18.12 -7.01 0.93
N MET A 121 18.66 -8.17 0.54
CA MET A 121 20.09 -8.40 0.55
C MET A 121 20.66 -7.34 -0.39
N GLN A 122 21.00 -6.18 0.15
CA GLN A 122 22.02 -5.35 -0.47
C GLN A 122 23.26 -6.25 -0.49
N SER A 123 23.55 -6.81 -1.66
CA SER A 123 24.80 -7.52 -1.89
C SER A 123 25.94 -6.67 -1.36
N ILE A 124 26.69 -7.25 -0.43
CA ILE A 124 28.06 -6.85 -0.13
C ILE A 124 28.92 -7.25 -1.33
#